data_AF-A0A933RYW7-F1
#
_entry.id   AF-A0A933RYW7-F1
#
_cell.length_a   1.000
_cell.length_b   1.000
_cell.length_c   1.000
_cell.angle_alpha   90.00
_cell.angle_beta   90.00
_cell.angle_gamma   90.00
#
_symmetry.space_group_name_H-M   'P 1'
#
loop_
_entity.id
_entity.type
_entity.pdbx_description
1 polymer ?
#
loop_
_entity_poly.entity_id
_entity_poly.type
_entity_poly.pdbx_seq_one_letter_code
_entity_poly.pdbx_strand_id
1 'polypeptide(L)'
;MANGLPLSPLEILHLYCRMLDRFFGMYLDACTGFKLHAQDMAMLAARMPSKSRVQPILFITAETNDPNDLDATYNHSETVDRIIDRNRPDGENQTLLAHSLIIFIYSIWDTQIRSAYAKSLNIAPHDVKSDAMGDLRLYRNAITHRNLKLQAPTKLFPFVDVGMVITLTSEQVNLMLSMIFDDLAQMHEGLTGERVSLIFKRPINGPT
;
A
#
# COMPACT_ATOMS: atom_id res chain seq x y z
N MET A 1 20.73 1.38 -23.75
CA MET A 1 20.32 2.80 -23.76
C MET A 1 19.45 2.99 -25.00
N ALA A 2 18.12 2.99 -24.83
CA ALA A 2 17.18 3.15 -25.94
C ALA A 2 17.02 4.64 -26.30
N ASN A 3 16.83 4.91 -27.59
CA ASN A 3 16.85 6.22 -28.26
C ASN A 3 16.03 7.31 -27.53
N GLY A 4 16.64 8.49 -27.36
CA GLY A 4 16.15 9.64 -26.58
C GLY A 4 14.97 10.42 -27.18
N LEU A 5 13.92 9.74 -27.64
CA LEU A 5 12.63 10.38 -27.88
C LEU A 5 11.85 10.50 -26.56
N PRO A 6 11.16 11.63 -26.31
CA PRO A 6 10.31 11.76 -25.13
C PRO A 6 9.18 10.72 -25.19
N LEU A 7 8.89 10.08 -24.05
CA LEU A 7 7.80 9.12 -23.93
C LEU A 7 6.45 9.79 -24.26
N SER A 8 5.60 9.06 -24.96
CA SER A 8 4.20 9.44 -25.18
C SER A 8 3.41 9.46 -23.86
N PRO A 9 2.27 10.18 -23.80
CA PRO A 9 1.42 10.21 -22.61
C PRO A 9 1.00 8.80 -22.15
N LEU A 10 0.63 7.94 -23.09
CA LEU A 10 0.21 6.57 -22.78
C LEU A 10 1.38 5.71 -22.25
N GLU A 11 2.59 5.85 -22.79
CA GLU A 11 3.77 5.15 -22.27
C GLU A 11 4.10 5.57 -20.83
N ILE A 12 3.92 6.85 -20.50
CA ILE A 12 4.10 7.36 -19.13
C ILE A 12 3.08 6.74 -18.19
N LEU A 13 1.80 6.67 -18.57
CA LEU A 13 0.77 6.02 -17.76
C LEU A 13 1.01 4.52 -17.61
N HIS A 14 1.41 3.82 -18.67
CA HIS A 14 1.77 2.41 -18.58
C HIS A 14 2.97 2.18 -17.65
N LEU A 15 3.96 3.06 -17.67
CA LEU A 15 5.08 3.00 -16.72
C LEU A 15 4.58 3.13 -15.28
N TYR A 16 3.72 4.12 -15.02
CA TYR A 16 3.14 4.31 -13.70
C TYR A 16 2.30 3.11 -13.26
N CYS A 17 1.40 2.61 -14.11
CA CYS A 17 0.56 1.44 -13.82
C CYS A 17 1.39 0.19 -13.49
N ARG A 18 2.50 -0.04 -14.19
CA ARG A 18 3.43 -1.14 -13.84
C ARG A 18 4.08 -0.95 -12.47
N MET A 19 4.33 0.29 -12.05
CA MET A 19 4.85 0.56 -10.71
C MET A 19 3.77 0.32 -9.65
N LEU A 20 2.53 0.74 -9.91
CA LEU A 20 1.39 0.47 -9.02
C LEU A 20 1.18 -1.03 -8.82
N ASP A 21 1.21 -1.79 -9.90
CA ASP A 21 1.10 -3.26 -9.88
C ASP A 21 2.20 -3.89 -9.01
N ARG A 22 3.45 -3.43 -9.12
CA ARG A 22 4.55 -3.91 -8.29
C ARG A 22 4.39 -3.57 -6.81
N PHE A 23 3.98 -2.35 -6.48
CA PHE A 23 3.75 -1.97 -5.08
C PHE A 23 2.59 -2.75 -4.48
N PHE A 24 1.57 -3.00 -5.29
CA PHE A 24 0.43 -3.79 -4.88
C PHE A 24 0.79 -5.28 -4.72
N GLY A 25 1.61 -5.85 -5.61
CA GLY A 25 2.16 -7.20 -5.44
C GLY A 25 2.94 -7.34 -4.13
N MET A 26 3.82 -6.39 -3.83
CA MET A 26 4.53 -6.32 -2.55
C MET A 26 3.58 -6.24 -1.35
N TYR A 27 2.50 -5.46 -1.47
CA TYR A 27 1.44 -5.40 -0.44
C TYR A 27 0.80 -6.77 -0.21
N LEU A 28 0.42 -7.48 -1.27
CA LEU A 28 -0.20 -8.81 -1.18
C LEU A 28 0.74 -9.87 -0.61
N ASP A 29 1.99 -9.88 -1.06
CA ASP A 29 3.01 -10.81 -0.58
C ASP A 29 3.25 -10.63 0.92
N ALA A 30 3.38 -9.39 1.37
CA ALA A 30 3.54 -9.06 2.79
C ALA A 30 2.29 -9.41 3.61
N CYS A 31 1.08 -9.11 3.11
CA CYS A 31 -0.16 -9.48 3.79
C CYS A 31 -0.30 -10.99 3.97
N THR A 32 0.11 -11.76 2.95
CA THR A 32 0.18 -13.23 3.01
C THR A 32 1.19 -13.67 4.05
N GLY A 33 2.38 -13.07 4.06
CA GLY A 33 3.42 -13.34 5.07
C GLY A 33 2.94 -13.06 6.51
N PHE A 34 2.25 -11.95 6.74
CA PHE A 34 1.66 -11.64 8.05
C PHE A 34 0.64 -12.70 8.46
N LYS A 35 -0.28 -13.09 7.58
CA LYS A 35 -1.28 -14.12 7.85
C LYS A 35 -0.63 -15.44 8.25
N LEU A 36 0.35 -15.91 7.49
CA LEU A 36 1.07 -17.15 7.78
C LEU A 36 1.82 -17.05 9.11
N HIS A 37 2.48 -15.92 9.37
CA HIS A 37 3.20 -15.71 10.63
C HIS A 37 2.26 -15.71 11.85
N ALA A 38 1.08 -15.10 11.73
CA ALA A 38 0.06 -15.16 12.79
C ALA A 38 -0.41 -16.60 13.05
N GLN A 39 -0.59 -17.41 12.00
CA GLN A 39 -0.96 -18.82 12.12
C GLN A 39 0.13 -19.64 12.81
N ASP A 40 1.39 -19.45 12.43
CA ASP A 40 2.54 -20.12 13.05
C ASP A 40 2.66 -19.78 14.54
N MET A 41 2.51 -18.50 14.88
CA MET A 41 2.53 -18.06 16.28
C MET A 41 1.33 -18.61 17.07
N ALA A 42 0.15 -18.71 16.47
CA ALA A 42 -1.01 -19.33 17.11
C ALA A 42 -0.80 -20.83 17.38
N MET A 43 -0.17 -21.56 16.45
CA MET A 43 0.21 -22.96 16.65
C MET A 43 1.25 -23.12 17.76
N LEU A 44 2.24 -22.23 17.82
CA LEU A 44 3.22 -22.20 18.90
C LEU A 44 2.54 -21.91 20.26
N ALA A 45 1.67 -20.90 20.30
CA ALA A 45 0.92 -20.52 21.49
C ALA A 45 0.15 -21.73 22.06
N ALA A 46 -0.53 -22.50 21.20
CA ALA A 46 -1.29 -23.69 21.59
C ALA A 46 -0.45 -24.76 22.31
N ARG A 47 0.86 -24.79 22.08
CA ARG A 47 1.82 -25.72 22.70
C ARG A 47 2.52 -25.14 23.93
N MET A 48 2.36 -23.84 24.20
CA MET A 48 2.98 -23.15 25.32
C MET A 48 2.04 -23.06 26.53
N PRO A 49 2.57 -23.20 27.76
CA PRO A 49 1.83 -22.83 28.97
C PRO A 49 1.37 -21.37 28.91
N SER A 50 0.17 -21.06 29.41
CA SER A 50 -0.45 -19.72 29.27
C SER A 50 0.44 -18.58 29.81
N LYS A 51 1.20 -18.82 30.90
CA LYS A 51 2.14 -17.85 31.47
C LYS A 51 3.32 -17.50 30.56
N SER A 52 3.65 -18.35 29.59
CA SER A 52 4.74 -18.14 28.64
C SER A 52 4.33 -17.31 27.42
N ARG A 53 3.03 -17.16 27.13
CA ARG A 53 2.53 -16.38 25.98
C ARG A 53 2.69 -14.87 26.14
N VAL A 54 2.67 -14.41 27.40
CA VAL A 54 2.88 -13.02 27.80
C VAL A 54 4.37 -12.69 28.01
N GLN A 55 5.26 -13.66 27.85
CA GLN A 55 6.69 -13.38 27.84
C GLN A 55 7.13 -12.92 26.45
N PRO A 56 8.02 -11.91 26.36
CA PRO A 56 8.50 -11.44 25.07
C PRO A 56 9.30 -12.53 24.34
N ILE A 57 8.94 -12.80 23.09
CA ILE A 57 9.83 -13.47 22.14
C ILE A 57 10.83 -12.42 21.64
N LEU A 58 12.10 -12.79 21.67
CA LEU A 58 13.20 -11.95 21.25
C LEU A 58 13.55 -12.23 19.78
N PHE A 59 13.49 -11.21 18.93
CA PHE A 59 13.93 -11.30 17.54
C PHE A 59 15.40 -10.91 17.45
N ILE A 60 16.25 -11.91 17.27
CA ILE A 60 17.71 -11.81 17.32
C ILE A 60 18.27 -11.37 15.96
N THR A 61 19.31 -10.54 15.97
CA THR A 61 20.12 -10.21 14.79
C THR A 61 20.86 -11.46 14.30
N ALA A 62 20.96 -11.64 12.98
CA ALA A 62 21.76 -12.71 12.38
C ALA A 62 23.27 -12.61 12.67
N GLU A 63 23.74 -11.61 13.43
CA GLU A 63 25.16 -11.34 13.68
C GLU A 63 25.77 -12.29 14.73
N THR A 64 25.02 -12.71 15.75
CA THR A 64 25.50 -13.71 16.72
C THR A 64 24.89 -15.10 16.51
N ASN A 65 23.71 -15.21 15.90
CA ASN A 65 22.95 -16.46 15.64
C ASN A 65 22.75 -17.40 16.86
N ASP A 66 23.20 -17.03 18.07
CA ASP A 66 22.98 -17.79 19.30
C ASP A 66 22.02 -17.02 20.22
N PRO A 67 20.78 -17.51 20.40
CA PRO A 67 19.81 -16.99 21.37
C PRO A 67 20.27 -17.04 22.83
N ASN A 68 21.33 -17.80 23.13
CA ASN A 68 21.86 -18.00 24.47
C ASN A 68 23.09 -17.12 24.77
N ASP A 69 23.55 -16.33 23.79
CA ASP A 69 24.62 -15.37 24.02
C ASP A 69 24.12 -14.23 24.91
N LEU A 70 24.80 -14.02 26.05
CA LEU A 70 24.47 -12.97 27.02
C LEU A 70 24.74 -11.57 26.44
N ASP A 71 25.59 -11.47 25.43
CA ASP A 71 25.91 -10.24 24.71
C ASP A 71 25.03 -10.06 23.45
N ALA A 72 24.04 -10.94 23.22
CA ALA A 72 23.13 -10.83 22.09
C ALA A 72 22.35 -9.50 22.11
N THR A 73 22.36 -8.81 20.97
CA THR A 73 21.58 -7.59 20.76
C THR A 73 20.26 -7.93 20.05
N TYR A 74 19.15 -7.45 20.60
CA TYR A 74 17.81 -7.71 20.07
C TYR A 74 17.31 -6.51 19.28
N ASN A 75 16.87 -6.74 18.05
CA ASN A 75 16.28 -5.66 17.22
C ASN A 75 14.86 -5.32 17.67
N HIS A 76 14.14 -6.33 18.15
CA HIS A 76 12.74 -6.21 18.51
C HIS A 76 12.37 -7.34 19.47
N SER A 77 11.47 -7.06 20.41
CA SER A 77 10.91 -8.06 21.31
C SER A 77 9.41 -7.85 21.39
N GLU A 78 8.64 -8.93 21.31
CA GLU A 78 7.18 -8.83 21.40
C GLU A 78 6.55 -10.12 21.94
N THR A 79 5.40 -9.99 22.61
CA THR A 79 4.66 -11.16 23.11
C THR A 79 4.00 -11.95 21.98
N VAL A 80 3.79 -13.25 22.19
CA VAL A 80 3.12 -14.12 21.19
C VAL A 80 1.75 -13.58 20.81
N ASP A 81 0.94 -13.20 21.81
CA ASP A 81 -0.41 -12.71 21.59
C ASP A 81 -0.40 -11.40 20.77
N ARG A 82 0.55 -10.50 21.04
CA ARG A 82 0.69 -9.25 20.29
C ARG A 82 1.18 -9.47 18.85
N ILE A 83 2.06 -10.44 18.62
CA ILE A 83 2.49 -10.83 17.27
C ILE A 83 1.29 -11.37 16.48
N ILE A 84 0.46 -12.23 17.08
CA ILE A 84 -0.76 -12.74 16.44
C ILE A 84 -1.69 -11.58 16.10
N ASP A 85 -1.97 -10.69 17.06
CA ASP A 85 -2.92 -9.60 16.89
C ASP A 85 -2.50 -8.60 15.82
N ARG A 86 -1.23 -8.18 15.76
CA ARG A 86 -0.77 -7.22 14.75
C ARG A 86 -0.73 -7.80 13.33
N ASN A 87 -0.59 -9.12 13.20
CA ASN A 87 -0.43 -9.82 11.92
C ASN A 87 -1.70 -10.50 11.42
N ARG A 88 -2.79 -10.50 12.20
CA ARG A 88 -4.08 -11.02 11.75
C ARG A 88 -4.58 -10.27 10.49
N PRO A 89 -5.48 -10.87 9.69
CA PRO A 89 -6.11 -10.17 8.56
C PRO A 89 -6.70 -8.82 9.00
N ASP A 90 -6.43 -7.78 8.21
CA ASP A 90 -6.77 -6.38 8.48
C ASP A 90 -6.25 -5.85 9.83
N GLY A 91 -5.21 -6.49 10.37
CA GLY A 91 -4.49 -6.07 11.56
C GLY A 91 -3.61 -4.85 11.35
N GLU A 92 -2.88 -4.47 12.40
CA GLU A 92 -2.05 -3.27 12.43
C GLU A 92 -0.95 -3.26 11.36
N ASN A 93 -0.29 -4.40 11.11
CA ASN A 93 0.77 -4.47 10.11
C ASN A 93 0.22 -4.29 8.69
N GLN A 94 -0.94 -4.89 8.38
CA GLN A 94 -1.60 -4.68 7.10
C GLN A 94 -2.07 -3.23 6.93
N THR A 95 -2.63 -2.64 7.99
CA THR A 95 -3.06 -1.23 8.01
C THR A 95 -1.88 -0.29 7.74
N LEU A 96 -0.76 -0.49 8.45
CA LEU A 96 0.45 0.31 8.27
C LEU A 96 1.02 0.16 6.85
N LEU A 97 0.97 -1.05 6.28
CA LEU A 97 1.42 -1.28 4.92
C LEU A 97 0.49 -0.63 3.89
N ALA A 98 -0.83 -0.66 4.10
CA ALA A 98 -1.79 0.05 3.26
C ALA A 98 -1.56 1.57 3.28
N HIS A 99 -1.27 2.14 4.46
CA HIS A 99 -0.90 3.55 4.59
C HIS A 99 0.38 3.88 3.81
N SER A 100 1.39 3.02 3.92
CA SER A 100 2.65 3.17 3.20
C SER A 100 2.44 3.12 1.69
N LEU A 101 1.62 2.17 1.21
CA LEU A 101 1.24 2.04 -0.19
C LEU A 101 0.61 3.33 -0.73
N ILE A 102 -0.40 3.89 -0.02
CA ILE A 102 -1.05 5.16 -0.40
C ILE A 102 -0.02 6.29 -0.52
N ILE A 103 0.87 6.42 0.46
CA ILE A 103 1.91 7.45 0.45
C ILE A 103 2.79 7.30 -0.79
N PHE A 104 3.26 6.09 -1.10
CA PHE A 104 4.14 5.84 -2.25
C PHE A 104 3.45 6.13 -3.58
N ILE A 105 2.23 5.62 -3.76
CA ILE A 105 1.44 5.80 -4.98
C ILE A 105 1.30 7.30 -5.28
N TYR A 106 0.81 8.08 -4.32
CA TYR A 106 0.62 9.52 -4.51
C TYR A 106 1.93 10.27 -4.70
N SER A 107 2.96 9.93 -3.91
CA SER A 107 4.23 10.68 -3.95
C SER A 107 4.91 10.54 -5.32
N ILE A 108 4.85 9.36 -5.94
CA ILE A 108 5.38 9.13 -7.28
C ILE A 108 4.55 9.86 -8.34
N TRP A 109 3.22 9.83 -8.20
CA TRP A 109 2.33 10.60 -9.06
C TRP A 109 2.69 12.08 -9.07
N ASP A 110 2.72 12.70 -7.90
CA ASP A 110 2.84 14.14 -7.77
C ASP A 110 4.24 14.65 -8.14
N THR A 111 5.29 13.89 -7.81
CA THR A 111 6.68 14.33 -8.03
C THR A 111 7.20 14.03 -9.44
N GLN A 112 6.75 12.94 -10.06
CA GLN A 112 7.35 12.44 -11.31
C GLN A 112 6.34 12.30 -12.44
N ILE A 113 5.24 11.58 -12.21
CA ILE A 113 4.36 11.14 -13.30
C ILE A 113 3.52 12.29 -13.83
N ARG A 114 2.87 13.08 -12.96
CA ARG A 114 1.98 14.18 -13.36
C ARG A 114 2.71 15.22 -14.22
N SER A 115 3.92 15.58 -13.83
CA SER A 115 4.73 16.58 -14.55
C SER A 115 5.24 16.03 -15.89
N ALA A 116 5.72 14.78 -15.93
CA ALA A 116 6.13 14.13 -17.17
C ALA A 116 4.96 14.00 -18.15
N TYR A 117 3.80 13.56 -17.66
CA TYR A 117 2.59 13.40 -18.45
C TYR A 117 2.11 14.74 -19.02
N ALA A 118 2.02 15.78 -18.19
CA ALA A 118 1.65 17.12 -18.64
C ALA A 118 2.61 17.66 -19.72
N LYS A 119 3.92 17.46 -19.52
CA LYS A 119 4.96 17.87 -20.48
C LYS A 119 4.79 17.16 -21.83
N SER A 120 4.42 15.87 -21.84
CA SER A 120 4.19 15.12 -23.08
C SER A 120 2.97 15.61 -23.88
N LEU A 121 2.03 16.28 -23.22
CA LEU A 121 0.85 16.90 -23.83
C LEU A 121 1.00 18.41 -24.07
N ASN A 122 2.15 18.99 -23.70
CA ASN A 122 2.40 20.44 -23.75
C ASN A 122 1.33 21.28 -22.98
N ILE A 123 0.87 20.77 -21.84
CA ILE A 123 -0.07 21.45 -20.93
C ILE A 123 0.58 21.68 -19.55
N ALA A 124 -0.06 22.48 -18.70
CA ALA A 124 0.44 22.68 -17.35
C ALA A 124 0.11 21.48 -16.45
N PRO A 125 0.97 21.14 -15.46
CA PRO A 125 0.70 20.01 -14.55
C PRO A 125 -0.61 20.11 -13.76
N HIS A 126 -1.16 21.32 -13.55
CA HIS A 126 -2.43 21.50 -12.85
C HIS A 126 -3.67 21.22 -13.72
N ASP A 127 -3.49 21.11 -15.04
CA ASP A 127 -4.53 20.71 -15.97
C ASP A 127 -4.71 19.18 -16.02
N VAL A 128 -3.72 18.41 -15.56
CA VAL A 128 -3.81 16.96 -15.37
C VAL A 128 -4.57 16.66 -14.08
N LYS A 129 -5.90 16.53 -14.20
CA LYS A 129 -6.82 16.29 -13.08
C LYS A 129 -7.25 14.83 -13.04
N SER A 130 -7.01 14.18 -11.91
CA SER A 130 -7.46 12.82 -11.60
C SER A 130 -8.17 12.84 -10.25
N ASP A 131 -9.38 12.28 -10.19
CA ASP A 131 -10.15 12.24 -8.95
C ASP A 131 -9.52 11.27 -7.95
N ALA A 132 -9.00 10.14 -8.44
CA ALA A 132 -8.27 9.17 -7.62
C ALA A 132 -7.06 9.81 -6.93
N MET A 133 -6.26 10.59 -7.67
CA MET A 133 -5.08 11.26 -7.12
C MET A 133 -5.47 12.41 -6.20
N GLY A 134 -6.60 13.09 -6.47
CA GLY A 134 -7.20 14.07 -5.57
C GLY A 134 -7.56 13.46 -4.21
N ASP A 135 -8.17 12.28 -4.20
CA ASP A 135 -8.51 11.57 -2.98
C ASP A 135 -7.28 11.01 -2.28
N LEU A 136 -6.34 10.37 -3.00
CA LEU A 136 -5.09 9.88 -2.41
C LEU A 136 -4.30 10.99 -1.71
N ARG A 137 -4.37 12.23 -2.22
CA ARG A 137 -3.80 13.40 -1.53
C ARG A 137 -4.43 13.61 -0.16
N LEU A 138 -5.76 13.48 -0.05
CA LEU A 138 -6.50 13.62 1.21
C LEU A 138 -6.11 12.50 2.19
N TYR A 139 -6.09 11.26 1.72
CA TYR A 139 -5.65 10.10 2.52
C TYR A 139 -4.20 10.29 3.00
N ARG A 140 -3.26 10.61 2.11
CA ARG A 140 -1.85 10.85 2.45
C ARG A 140 -1.74 11.94 3.52
N ASN A 141 -2.38 13.09 3.31
CA ASN A 141 -2.32 14.19 4.27
C ASN A 141 -2.85 13.79 5.64
N ALA A 142 -3.91 12.99 5.68
CA ALA A 142 -4.45 12.46 6.91
C ALA A 142 -3.46 11.51 7.61
N ILE A 143 -2.86 10.59 6.86
CA ILE A 143 -1.87 9.63 7.35
C ILE A 143 -0.62 10.34 7.91
N THR A 144 -0.06 11.30 7.17
CA THR A 144 1.24 11.90 7.53
C THR A 144 1.13 13.07 8.51
N HIS A 145 -0.02 13.75 8.59
CA HIS A 145 -0.11 15.03 9.32
C HIS A 145 -1.34 15.22 10.21
N ARG A 146 -2.36 14.34 10.14
CA ARG A 146 -3.64 14.56 10.85
C ARG A 146 -4.03 13.42 11.76
N ASN A 147 -3.06 12.76 12.39
CA ASN A 147 -3.28 11.64 13.31
C ASN A 147 -4.19 10.57 12.69
N LEU A 148 -3.95 10.27 11.41
CA LEU A 148 -4.69 9.29 10.62
C LEU A 148 -6.16 9.66 10.33
N LYS A 149 -6.65 10.85 10.68
CA LYS A 149 -8.06 11.22 10.49
C LYS A 149 -8.32 11.93 9.17
N LEU A 150 -9.28 11.43 8.38
CA LEU A 150 -9.71 12.07 7.14
C LEU A 150 -10.37 13.42 7.44
N GLN A 151 -10.03 14.46 6.67
CA GLN A 151 -10.46 15.85 6.95
C GLN A 151 -11.48 16.41 5.95
N ALA A 152 -11.66 15.76 4.81
CA ALA A 152 -12.52 16.22 3.73
C ALA A 152 -13.12 15.02 3.02
N PRO A 153 -14.33 15.17 2.44
CA PRO A 153 -14.95 14.09 1.69
C PRO A 153 -14.14 13.76 0.45
N THR A 154 -14.14 12.47 0.12
CA THR A 154 -13.51 11.90 -1.07
C THR A 154 -14.53 11.81 -2.19
N LYS A 155 -14.09 11.91 -3.44
CA LYS A 155 -14.97 11.85 -4.60
C LYS A 155 -15.12 10.42 -5.14
N LEU A 156 -14.01 9.70 -5.16
CA LEU A 156 -13.89 8.36 -5.72
C LEU A 156 -13.81 7.30 -4.63
N PHE A 157 -13.11 7.51 -3.50
CA PHE A 157 -12.90 6.49 -2.47
C PHE A 157 -13.81 6.64 -1.25
N PRO A 158 -15.04 6.09 -1.23
CA PRO A 158 -16.00 6.27 -0.14
C PRO A 158 -15.71 5.38 1.08
N PHE A 159 -14.46 4.97 1.31
CA PHE A 159 -14.14 3.92 2.28
C PHE A 159 -14.12 4.41 3.74
N VAL A 160 -13.88 5.70 3.95
CA VAL A 160 -13.69 6.30 5.27
C VAL A 160 -14.44 7.62 5.34
N ASP A 161 -15.26 7.81 6.37
CA ASP A 161 -15.96 9.06 6.60
C ASP A 161 -15.05 10.17 7.14
N VAL A 162 -15.45 11.42 6.92
CA VAL A 162 -14.74 12.58 7.48
C VAL A 162 -14.72 12.52 9.00
N GLY A 163 -13.54 12.79 9.58
CA GLY A 163 -13.29 12.73 11.02
C GLY A 163 -12.86 11.34 11.52
N MET A 164 -13.03 10.30 10.70
CA MET A 164 -12.69 8.92 11.07
C MET A 164 -11.23 8.60 10.78
N VAL A 165 -10.68 7.68 11.57
CA VAL A 165 -9.34 7.14 11.37
C VAL A 165 -9.33 6.29 10.10
N ILE A 166 -8.30 6.48 9.28
CA ILE A 166 -8.09 5.71 8.07
C ILE A 166 -7.65 4.31 8.47
N THR A 167 -8.57 3.38 8.36
CA THR A 167 -8.32 1.93 8.45
C THR A 167 -8.96 1.32 7.22
N LEU A 168 -8.14 0.73 6.36
CA LEU A 168 -8.60 0.09 5.13
C LEU A 168 -8.43 -1.41 5.26
N THR A 169 -9.47 -2.15 4.89
CA THR A 169 -9.38 -3.60 4.71
C THR A 169 -8.62 -3.94 3.44
N SER A 170 -8.11 -5.16 3.35
CA SER A 170 -7.47 -5.66 2.14
C SER A 170 -8.39 -5.57 0.92
N GLU A 171 -9.70 -5.79 1.09
CA GLU A 171 -10.69 -5.62 0.03
C GLU A 171 -10.77 -4.16 -0.44
N GLN A 172 -10.81 -3.21 0.50
CA GLN A 172 -10.83 -1.78 0.17
C GLN A 172 -9.55 -1.33 -0.53
N VAL A 173 -8.38 -1.85 -0.15
CA VAL A 173 -7.12 -1.60 -0.87
C VAL A 173 -7.17 -2.13 -2.30
N ASN A 174 -7.67 -3.36 -2.50
CA ASN A 174 -7.83 -3.95 -3.84
C ASN A 174 -8.78 -3.12 -4.72
N LEU A 175 -9.88 -2.66 -4.13
CA LEU A 175 -10.87 -1.84 -4.81
C LEU A 175 -10.30 -0.46 -5.14
N MET A 176 -9.56 0.16 -4.22
CA MET A 176 -8.84 1.42 -4.43
C MET A 176 -7.91 1.33 -5.65
N LEU A 177 -7.11 0.26 -5.75
CA LEU A 177 -6.21 0.07 -6.89
C LEU A 177 -6.97 -0.08 -8.21
N SER A 178 -8.06 -0.84 -8.23
CA SER A 178 -8.90 -0.95 -9.44
C SER A 178 -9.43 0.43 -9.87
N MET A 179 -9.94 1.22 -8.91
CA MET A 179 -10.51 2.54 -9.16
C MET A 179 -9.46 3.56 -9.61
N ILE A 180 -8.21 3.44 -9.15
CA ILE A 180 -7.08 4.25 -9.66
C ILE A 180 -6.85 3.98 -11.15
N PHE A 181 -6.83 2.72 -11.58
CA PHE A 181 -6.58 2.38 -12.98
C PHE A 181 -7.72 2.89 -13.89
N ASP A 182 -8.97 2.73 -13.45
CA ASP A 182 -10.14 3.23 -14.18
C ASP A 182 -10.12 4.77 -14.30
N ASP A 183 -9.84 5.49 -13.22
CA ASP A 183 -9.75 6.96 -13.22
C ASP A 183 -8.59 7.47 -14.09
N LEU A 184 -7.43 6.80 -14.07
CA LEU A 184 -6.31 7.16 -14.94
C LEU A 184 -6.63 6.95 -16.42
N ALA A 185 -7.38 5.91 -16.76
CA ALA A 185 -7.84 5.67 -18.14
C ALA A 185 -8.83 6.74 -18.58
N GLN A 186 -9.79 7.10 -17.72
CA GLN A 186 -10.75 8.19 -17.98
C GLN A 186 -10.09 9.55 -18.10
N MET A 187 -9.11 9.85 -17.23
CA MET A 187 -8.30 11.06 -17.31
C MET A 187 -7.54 11.12 -18.64
N HIS A 188 -6.95 10.01 -19.09
CA HIS A 188 -6.26 9.94 -20.37
C HIS A 188 -7.21 10.26 -21.53
N GLU A 189 -8.33 9.55 -21.61
CA GLU A 189 -9.35 9.75 -22.64
C GLU A 189 -9.87 11.19 -22.66
N GLY A 190 -10.11 11.79 -21.49
CA GLY A 190 -10.57 13.18 -21.39
C GLY A 190 -9.55 14.22 -21.88
N LEU A 191 -8.25 13.92 -21.82
CA LEU A 191 -7.18 14.83 -22.24
C LEU A 191 -6.71 14.61 -23.68
N THR A 192 -6.80 13.39 -24.21
CA THR A 192 -6.27 13.03 -25.52
C THR A 192 -7.35 12.70 -26.55
N GLY A 193 -8.57 12.39 -26.10
CA GLY A 193 -9.63 11.79 -26.91
C GLY A 193 -9.38 10.31 -27.25
N GLU A 194 -8.29 9.72 -26.76
CA GLU A 194 -7.93 8.32 -27.00
C GLU A 194 -8.46 7.43 -25.88
N ARG A 195 -9.37 6.52 -26.21
CA ARG A 195 -9.87 5.54 -25.26
C ARG A 195 -8.86 4.41 -25.07
N VAL A 196 -8.48 4.17 -23.83
CA VAL A 196 -7.51 3.12 -23.46
C VAL A 196 -8.06 2.22 -22.37
N SER A 197 -7.51 1.01 -22.26
CA SER A 197 -7.79 0.10 -21.15
C SER A 197 -6.50 -0.13 -20.37
N LEU A 198 -6.43 0.42 -19.16
CA LEU A 198 -5.34 0.18 -18.22
C LEU A 198 -5.74 -1.02 -17.37
N ILE A 199 -5.26 -2.20 -17.73
CA ILE A 199 -5.69 -3.43 -17.05
C ILE A 199 -4.92 -3.60 -15.75
N PHE A 200 -5.63 -3.47 -14.63
CA PHE A 200 -5.24 -4.10 -13.38
C PHE A 200 -5.76 -5.53 -13.37
N LYS A 201 -4.88 -6.52 -13.56
CA LYS A 201 -5.29 -7.92 -13.46
C LYS A 201 -5.54 -8.25 -11.99
N ARG A 202 -6.81 -8.26 -11.58
CA ARG A 202 -7.18 -8.77 -10.25
C ARG A 202 -6.61 -10.18 -10.13
N PRO A 203 -5.93 -10.54 -9.03
CA PRO A 203 -5.67 -11.94 -8.77
C PRO A 203 -7.03 -12.62 -8.71
N ILE A 204 -7.22 -13.61 -9.59
CA ILE A 204 -8.37 -14.51 -9.55
C ILE A 204 -8.36 -15.07 -8.14
N ASN A 205 -9.42 -14.83 -7.36
CA ASN A 205 -9.56 -15.30 -5.99
C ASN A 205 -8.95 -16.70 -5.87
N GLY A 206 -7.82 -16.81 -5.17
CA GLY A 206 -7.30 -18.11 -4.75
C GLY A 206 -8.32 -18.76 -3.82
N PRO A 207 -8.49 -20.08 -3.86
CA PRO A 207 -9.55 -20.76 -3.10
C PRO A 207 -9.39 -20.45 -1.60
N THR A 208 -10.52 -20.06 -1.00
CA THR A 208 -10.75 -19.92 0.44
C THR A 208 -10.40 -21.18 1.21
#